data_AF-A0A9W9LIV4-F1
#
_entry.id   AF-A0A9W9LIV4-F1
#
_cell.length_a   1.000
_cell.length_b   1.000
_cell.length_c   1.000
_cell.angle_alpha   90.00
_cell.angle_beta   90.00
_cell.angle_gamma   90.00
#
_symmetry.space_group_name_H-M   'P 1'
#
loop_
_entity.id
_entity.type
_entity.pdbx_description
1 polymer ?
#
loop_
_entity_poly.entity_id
_entity_poly.type
_entity_poly.pdbx_seq_one_letter_code
_entity_poly.pdbx_strand_id
1 'polypeptide(L)'
;MQSRTVFTSRTPLPASVSEEAVLRTLRDHAAMIEQNPLVIHYERCAPPADAPPEESNGVWYELTDRISYLPWGLLRGKVRYRGCFHDTPQGLRTHIYAPLGVHIRNHWTVGRGPGNPTQMQGRIIPMECTCRKRLNCAAHSERRVSCAGRSRRRTGN
;
A
#
# COMPACT_ATOMS: atom_id res chain seq x y z
N MET A 1 -1.21 -24.45 2.87
CA MET A 1 -1.29 -23.68 4.13
C MET A 1 -1.15 -22.19 3.80
N GLN A 2 -2.15 -21.35 4.09
CA GLN A 2 -1.99 -19.89 3.96
C GLN A 2 -1.29 -19.36 5.21
N SER A 3 -0.10 -18.77 5.06
CA SER A 3 0.59 -18.12 6.19
C SER A 3 0.08 -16.69 6.34
N ARG A 4 -0.52 -16.39 7.50
CA ARG A 4 -0.88 -15.03 7.91
C ARG A 4 0.05 -14.62 9.04
N THR A 5 0.74 -13.49 8.84
CA THR A 5 1.56 -12.85 9.87
C THR A 5 0.92 -11.51 10.22
N VAL A 6 0.79 -11.23 11.50
CA VAL A 6 0.30 -9.95 12.01
C VAL A 6 1.42 -9.28 12.79
N PHE A 7 1.68 -8.02 12.47
CA PHE A 7 2.65 -7.18 13.12
C PHE A 7 1.97 -5.91 13.58
N THR A 8 2.14 -5.55 14.85
CA THR A 8 1.58 -4.32 15.40
C THR A 8 2.71 -3.45 15.94
N SER A 9 2.80 -2.22 15.45
CA SER A 9 3.71 -1.21 15.97
C SER A 9 2.92 -0.07 16.60
N ARG A 10 3.40 0.49 17.70
CA ARG A 10 2.80 1.64 18.37
C ARG A 10 3.85 2.72 18.49
N THR A 11 3.63 3.83 17.79
CA THR A 11 4.57 4.96 17.79
C THR A 11 4.02 6.07 18.68
N PRO A 12 4.71 6.46 19.77
CA PRO A 12 4.32 7.62 20.57
C PRO A 12 4.57 8.89 19.77
N LEU A 13 3.61 9.81 19.83
CA LEU A 13 3.70 11.11 19.18
C LEU A 13 4.23 12.17 20.16
N PRO A 14 5.09 13.08 19.70
CA PRO A 14 5.44 14.26 20.48
C PRO A 14 4.19 15.07 20.83
N ALA A 15 4.16 15.67 22.03
CA ALA A 15 3.03 16.48 22.49
C ALA A 15 2.76 17.72 21.61
N SER A 16 3.76 18.17 20.85
CA SER A 16 3.65 19.30 19.91
C SER A 16 2.84 18.99 18.65
N VAL A 17 2.54 17.71 18.36
CA VAL A 17 1.84 17.29 17.15
C VAL A 17 0.35 17.10 17.43
N SER A 18 -0.49 17.89 16.75
CA SER A 18 -1.96 17.81 16.86
C SER A 18 -2.54 16.59 16.15
N GLU A 19 -3.81 16.28 16.39
CA GLU A 19 -4.48 15.13 15.80
C GLU A 19 -4.73 15.29 14.32
N GLU A 20 -5.21 16.47 14.01
CA GLU A 20 -5.52 16.95 12.69
C GLU A 20 -4.26 16.95 11.83
N ALA A 21 -3.10 17.30 12.40
CA ALA A 21 -1.83 17.23 11.70
C ALA A 21 -1.47 15.80 11.30
N VAL A 22 -1.63 14.84 12.21
CA VAL A 22 -1.37 13.41 11.92
C VAL A 22 -2.36 12.86 10.92
N LEU A 23 -3.66 13.11 11.12
CA LEU A 23 -4.70 12.64 10.19
C LEU A 23 -4.51 13.23 8.80
N ARG A 24 -4.12 14.51 8.71
CA ARG A 24 -3.80 15.15 7.43
C ARG A 24 -2.63 14.44 6.74
N THR A 25 -1.56 14.12 7.47
CA THR A 25 -0.43 13.36 6.91
C THR A 25 -0.84 11.94 6.49
N LEU A 26 -1.66 11.24 7.29
CA LEU A 26 -2.13 9.90 6.94
C LEU A 26 -3.02 9.90 5.69
N ARG A 27 -3.82 10.94 5.48
CA ARG A 27 -4.67 11.10 4.28
C ARG A 27 -3.89 11.59 3.06
N ASP A 28 -2.67 12.07 3.26
CA ASP A 28 -1.75 12.37 2.17
C ASP A 28 -1.13 11.06 1.66
N HIS A 29 -1.82 10.45 0.69
CA HIS A 29 -1.39 9.19 0.09
C HIS A 29 0.02 9.28 -0.52
N ALA A 30 0.41 10.43 -1.08
CA ALA A 30 1.74 10.63 -1.64
C ALA A 30 2.79 10.58 -0.53
N ALA A 31 2.58 11.36 0.55
CA ALA A 31 3.46 11.35 1.71
C ALA A 31 3.60 9.96 2.33
N MET A 32 2.51 9.17 2.35
CA MET A 32 2.50 7.79 2.86
C MET A 32 3.24 6.81 1.93
N ILE A 33 3.10 6.94 0.61
CA ILE A 33 3.81 6.09 -0.37
C ILE A 33 5.31 6.36 -0.32
N GLU A 34 5.71 7.63 -0.23
CA GLU A 34 7.10 8.08 -0.22
C GLU A 34 7.86 7.67 1.05
N GLN A 35 7.17 7.23 2.11
CA GLN A 35 7.83 6.63 3.28
C GLN A 35 8.54 5.32 2.96
N ASN A 36 8.17 4.61 1.89
CA ASN A 36 8.87 3.42 1.46
C ASN A 36 10.03 3.81 0.52
N PRO A 37 11.31 3.77 0.95
CA PRO A 37 12.44 4.18 0.14
C PRO A 37 12.68 3.28 -1.09
N LEU A 38 12.00 2.12 -1.17
CA LEU A 38 12.08 1.25 -2.33
C LEU A 38 11.21 1.75 -3.49
N VAL A 39 10.18 2.54 -3.21
CA VAL A 39 9.31 3.11 -4.24
C VAL A 39 10.09 4.14 -5.04
N ILE A 40 10.24 3.90 -6.33
CA ILE A 40 10.93 4.81 -7.26
C ILE A 40 9.96 5.55 -8.18
N HIS A 41 8.70 5.11 -8.25
CA HIS A 41 7.64 5.75 -9.03
C HIS A 41 6.28 5.28 -8.53
N TYR A 42 5.30 6.18 -8.57
CA TYR A 42 3.89 5.86 -8.33
C TYR A 42 2.99 6.77 -9.17
N GLU A 43 1.85 6.23 -9.61
CA GLU A 43 0.83 6.98 -10.33
C GLU A 43 -0.57 6.52 -9.93
N ARG A 44 -1.55 7.43 -9.99
CA ARG A 44 -2.96 7.06 -9.77
C ARG A 44 -3.45 6.20 -10.94
N CYS A 45 -4.21 5.17 -10.64
CA CYS A 45 -4.80 4.29 -11.64
C CYS A 45 -6.26 3.97 -11.32
N ALA A 46 -6.96 3.37 -12.29
CA ALA A 46 -8.31 2.86 -12.07
C ALA A 46 -8.26 1.57 -11.24
N PRO A 47 -9.33 1.26 -10.47
CA PRO A 47 -9.46 -0.03 -9.81
C PRO A 47 -9.29 -1.18 -10.82
N PRO A 48 -8.56 -2.26 -10.48
CA PRO A 48 -8.49 -3.44 -11.32
C PRO A 48 -9.86 -4.12 -11.45
N ALA A 49 -10.06 -4.88 -12.53
CA ALA A 49 -11.35 -5.54 -12.79
C ALA A 49 -11.71 -6.62 -11.74
N ASP A 50 -10.70 -7.18 -11.07
CA ASP A 50 -10.83 -8.14 -9.97
C ASP A 50 -10.75 -7.46 -8.59
N ALA A 51 -10.89 -6.12 -8.53
CA ALA A 51 -10.95 -5.40 -7.27
C ALA A 51 -12.11 -5.92 -6.40
N PRO A 52 -11.86 -6.24 -5.13
CA PRO A 52 -12.92 -6.60 -4.20
C PRO A 52 -13.92 -5.44 -4.04
N PRO A 53 -15.23 -5.71 -3.86
CA PRO A 53 -16.24 -4.66 -3.70
C PRO A 53 -15.95 -3.70 -2.54
N GLU A 54 -15.29 -4.18 -1.48
CA GLU A 54 -14.89 -3.35 -0.34
C GLU A 54 -13.86 -2.25 -0.69
N GLU A 55 -13.18 -2.38 -1.82
CA GLU A 55 -12.10 -1.49 -2.28
C GLU A 55 -12.53 -0.61 -3.46
N SER A 56 -13.78 -0.72 -3.90
CA SER A 56 -14.34 0.05 -5.02
C SER A 56 -14.31 1.57 -4.76
N ASN A 57 -14.42 1.99 -3.50
CA ASN A 57 -14.38 3.40 -3.10
C ASN A 57 -12.99 3.89 -2.68
N GLY A 58 -11.96 3.04 -2.82
CA GLY A 58 -10.59 3.40 -2.51
C GLY A 58 -9.90 4.13 -3.67
N VAL A 59 -8.84 4.85 -3.35
CA VAL A 59 -7.94 5.46 -4.34
C VAL A 59 -6.88 4.43 -4.71
N TRP A 60 -6.78 4.12 -6.00
CA TRP A 60 -5.85 3.13 -6.50
C TRP A 60 -4.58 3.78 -7.06
N TYR A 61 -3.46 3.15 -6.74
CA TYR A 61 -2.15 3.52 -7.24
C TYR A 61 -1.47 2.31 -7.87
N GLU A 62 -0.72 2.55 -8.92
CA GLU A 62 0.30 1.64 -9.39
C GLU A 62 1.67 2.14 -8.93
N LEU A 63 2.42 1.27 -8.28
CA LEU A 63 3.71 1.57 -7.66
C LEU A 63 4.80 0.76 -8.35
N THR A 64 5.99 1.33 -8.43
CA THR A 64 7.20 0.64 -8.89
C THR A 64 8.25 0.68 -7.80
N ASP A 65 8.61 -0.49 -7.29
CA ASP A 65 9.70 -0.64 -6.34
C ASP A 65 11.00 -1.05 -7.04
N ARG A 66 12.14 -0.62 -6.49
CA ARG A 66 13.45 -1.14 -6.82
C ARG A 66 13.87 -2.15 -5.76
N ILE A 67 13.91 -3.43 -6.12
CA ILE A 67 14.27 -4.54 -5.22
C ILE A 67 15.59 -5.16 -5.72
N SER A 68 16.54 -5.38 -4.81
CA SER A 68 17.88 -5.90 -5.14
C SER A 68 18.25 -7.22 -4.45
N TYR A 69 17.36 -7.76 -3.60
CA TYR A 69 17.69 -8.83 -2.66
C TYR A 69 16.69 -9.99 -2.67
N LEU A 70 16.08 -10.29 -3.82
CA LEU A 70 15.32 -11.53 -3.92
C LEU A 70 16.27 -12.75 -3.77
N PRO A 71 15.83 -13.81 -3.07
CA PRO A 71 16.65 -15.00 -2.84
C PRO A 71 17.22 -15.53 -4.16
N TRP A 72 18.46 -16.03 -4.11
CA TRP A 72 19.21 -16.54 -5.28
C TRP A 72 19.68 -15.52 -6.32
N GLY A 73 19.57 -14.21 -6.05
CA GLY A 73 20.04 -13.18 -6.98
C GLY A 73 19.24 -13.10 -8.30
N LEU A 74 18.09 -13.78 -8.35
CA LEU A 74 17.26 -13.95 -9.55
C LEU A 74 16.59 -12.65 -10.02
N LEU A 75 16.45 -11.64 -9.15
CA LEU A 75 15.80 -10.38 -9.48
C LEU A 75 16.51 -9.21 -8.78
N ARG A 76 17.44 -8.60 -9.52
CA ARG A 76 17.74 -7.16 -9.39
C ARG A 76 16.86 -6.45 -10.40
N GLY A 77 15.88 -5.67 -9.96
CA GLY A 77 14.97 -5.08 -10.92
C GLY A 77 13.94 -4.13 -10.35
N LYS A 78 13.09 -3.66 -11.27
CA LYS A 78 11.89 -2.87 -10.99
C LYS A 78 10.70 -3.80 -10.91
N VAL A 79 9.90 -3.66 -9.86
CA VAL A 79 8.71 -4.47 -9.61
C VAL A 79 7.51 -3.54 -9.60
N ARG A 80 6.54 -3.79 -10.48
CA ARG A 80 5.26 -3.07 -10.51
C ARG A 80 4.21 -3.82 -9.73
N TYR A 81 3.44 -3.10 -8.92
CA TYR A 81 2.34 -3.64 -8.14
C TYR A 81 1.29 -2.57 -7.88
N ARG A 82 0.13 -2.97 -7.34
CA ARG A 82 -0.98 -2.06 -7.08
C ARG A 82 -1.27 -1.96 -5.60
N GLY A 83 -1.73 -0.77 -5.20
CA GLY A 83 -2.17 -0.48 -3.84
C GLY A 83 -3.48 0.28 -3.83
N CYS A 84 -4.41 -0.16 -3.00
CA CYS A 84 -5.64 0.56 -2.69
C CYS A 84 -5.47 1.30 -1.37
N PHE A 85 -5.80 2.60 -1.36
CA PHE A 85 -5.73 3.49 -0.20
C PHE A 85 -7.13 3.98 0.13
N HIS A 86 -7.52 3.84 1.40
CA HIS A 86 -8.84 4.22 1.87
C HIS A 86 -8.72 5.04 3.16
N ASP A 87 -9.08 6.31 3.05
CA ASP A 87 -9.14 7.21 4.19
C ASP A 87 -10.26 6.79 5.13
N THR A 88 -9.96 6.77 6.42
CA THR A 88 -10.93 6.54 7.48
C THR A 88 -11.05 7.79 8.34
N PRO A 89 -12.15 7.96 9.09
CA PRO A 89 -12.29 9.12 9.98
C PRO A 89 -11.14 9.21 11.00
N GLN A 90 -10.61 8.06 11.42
CA GLN A 90 -9.56 7.94 12.44
C GLN A 90 -8.15 7.67 11.88
N GLY A 91 -7.94 7.66 10.56
CA GLY A 91 -6.62 7.38 9.96
C GLY A 91 -6.70 6.86 8.54
N LEU A 92 -5.92 5.82 8.22
CA LEU A 92 -5.77 5.29 6.86
C LEU A 92 -5.81 3.75 6.86
N ARG A 93 -6.42 3.16 5.84
CA ARG A 93 -6.31 1.74 5.50
C ARG A 93 -5.65 1.58 4.14
N THR A 94 -4.75 0.62 4.01
CA THR A 94 -4.19 0.26 2.70
C THR A 94 -4.25 -1.23 2.46
N HIS A 95 -4.39 -1.61 1.19
CA HIS A 95 -4.22 -2.98 0.73
C HIS A 95 -3.28 -3.01 -0.47
N ILE A 96 -2.11 -3.61 -0.27
CA ILE A 96 -1.05 -3.72 -1.26
C ILE A 96 -1.03 -5.13 -1.84
N TYR A 97 -1.02 -5.21 -3.16
CA TYR A 97 -1.00 -6.43 -3.96
C TYR A 97 0.40 -6.67 -4.50
N ALA A 98 1.31 -7.11 -3.64
CA ALA A 98 2.69 -7.37 -4.00
C ALA A 98 2.83 -8.65 -4.87
N PRO A 99 3.94 -8.82 -5.60
CA PRO A 99 4.17 -10.01 -6.40
C PRO A 99 4.15 -11.31 -5.59
N LEU A 100 4.06 -12.43 -6.31
CA LEU A 100 4.05 -13.78 -5.72
C LEU A 100 2.86 -14.06 -4.78
N GLY A 101 1.72 -13.40 -5.03
CA GLY A 101 0.49 -13.60 -4.26
C GLY A 101 0.56 -13.08 -2.83
N VAL A 102 1.43 -12.10 -2.57
CA VAL A 102 1.56 -11.47 -1.26
C VAL A 102 0.62 -10.28 -1.16
N HIS A 103 -0.27 -10.34 -0.17
CA HIS A 103 -1.20 -9.27 0.16
C HIS A 103 -0.81 -8.66 1.50
N ILE A 104 -0.61 -7.34 1.52
CA ILE A 104 -0.24 -6.61 2.73
C ILE A 104 -1.36 -5.62 3.04
N ARG A 105 -2.01 -5.79 4.18
CA ARG A 105 -3.06 -4.90 4.67
C ARG A 105 -2.53 -4.13 5.86
N ASN A 106 -2.57 -2.81 5.77
CA ASN A 106 -2.17 -1.95 6.87
C ASN A 106 -3.37 -1.13 7.34
N HIS A 107 -3.45 -0.94 8.65
CA HIS A 107 -4.42 -0.10 9.32
C HIS A 107 -3.69 0.83 10.26
N TRP A 108 -3.67 2.12 9.92
CA TRP A 108 -3.17 3.18 10.78
C TRP A 108 -4.35 3.87 11.42
N THR A 109 -4.38 3.91 12.74
CA THR A 109 -5.34 4.72 13.48
C THR A 109 -4.61 5.71 14.36
N VAL A 110 -5.26 6.84 14.61
CA VAL A 110 -4.81 7.85 15.56
C VAL A 110 -5.65 7.66 16.81
N GLY A 111 -4.99 7.50 17.96
CA GLY A 111 -5.69 7.28 19.21
C GLY A 111 -4.84 7.61 20.43
N ARG A 112 -5.46 7.53 21.61
CA ARG A 112 -4.76 7.60 22.89
C ARG A 112 -4.27 6.20 23.27
N GLY A 113 -3.05 6.13 23.81
CA GLY A 113 -2.51 4.86 24.31
C GLY A 113 -3.19 4.45 25.63
N PRO A 114 -3.18 3.16 25.99
CA PRO A 114 -3.55 2.73 27.33
C PRO A 114 -2.55 3.35 28.31
N GLY A 115 -2.98 4.35 29.08
CA GLY A 115 -2.12 5.07 30.01
C GLY A 115 -2.17 4.46 31.41
N ASN A 116 -1.01 4.15 31.99
CA ASN A 116 -0.86 4.21 33.44
C ASN A 116 -0.86 5.69 33.87
N PRO A 117 -1.48 6.05 35.01
CA PRO A 117 -1.67 7.45 35.44
C PRO A 117 -0.36 8.25 35.63
N THR A 118 0.79 7.58 35.66
CA THR A 118 2.12 8.19 35.92
C THR A 118 2.92 8.55 34.66
N GLN A 119 2.47 8.19 33.45
CA GLN A 119 3.10 8.65 32.20
C GLN A 119 2.26 9.75 31.57
N MET A 120 2.89 10.87 31.22
CA MET A 120 2.29 11.89 30.34
C MET A 120 1.61 11.19 29.16
N GLN A 121 0.29 11.33 29.05
CA GLN A 121 -0.55 10.63 28.09
C GLN A 121 -0.23 11.09 26.66
N GLY A 122 0.81 10.51 26.08
CA GLY A 122 1.19 10.73 24.68
C GLY A 122 0.14 10.12 23.75
N ARG A 123 -0.20 10.85 22.69
CA ARG A 123 -1.01 10.32 21.58
C ARG A 123 -0.18 9.24 20.89
N ILE A 124 -0.80 8.16 20.41
CA ILE A 124 -0.11 7.07 19.72
C ILE A 124 -0.68 6.87 18.32
N ILE A 125 0.18 6.45 17.40
CA ILE A 125 -0.24 5.87 16.12
C ILE A 125 -0.02 4.37 16.21
N PRO A 126 -1.03 3.57 16.58
CA PRO A 126 -1.03 2.15 16.30
C PRO A 126 -1.09 1.93 14.79
N MET A 127 -0.12 1.18 14.28
CA MET A 127 -0.13 0.57 12.97
C MET A 127 -0.30 -0.94 13.16
N GLU A 128 -1.37 -1.50 12.61
CA GLU A 128 -1.51 -2.94 12.45
C GLU A 128 -1.27 -3.31 10.98
N CYS A 129 -0.24 -4.12 10.75
CA CYS A 129 0.08 -4.72 9.47
C CYS A 129 -0.27 -6.20 9.49
N THR A 130 -1.18 -6.62 8.61
CA THR A 130 -1.46 -8.03 8.33
C THR A 130 -0.87 -8.37 6.96
N CYS A 131 0.16 -9.23 6.95
CA CYS A 131 0.70 -9.81 5.73
C CYS A 131 0.14 -11.22 5.53
N ARG A 132 -0.42 -11.48 4.34
CA ARG A 132 -0.90 -12.81 3.94
C ARG A 132 -0.22 -13.22 2.65
N LYS A 133 0.44 -14.37 2.65
CA LYS A 133 0.90 -15.02 1.41
C LYS A 133 -0.17 -16.00 0.97
N ARG A 134 -0.91 -15.69 -0.10
CA ARG A 134 -1.68 -16.70 -0.80
C ARG A 134 -0.68 -17.54 -1.60
N LEU A 135 -0.45 -18.77 -1.17
CA LEU A 135 0.16 -19.79 -2.02
C LEU A 135 -0.86 -20.15 -3.10
N ASN A 136 -0.88 -19.38 -4.18
CA ASN A 136 -1.52 -19.84 -5.41
C ASN A 136 -0.52 -20.77 -6.10
N CYS A 137 -0.73 -22.08 -5.95
CA CYS A 137 -0.23 -23.05 -6.92
C CYS A 137 -0.99 -22.81 -8.23
N ALA A 138 -0.48 -21.90 -9.06
CA ALA A 138 -0.84 -21.81 -10.47
C ALA A 138 0.34 -21.20 -11.21
N ALA A 139 1.08 -22.08 -11.87
CA ALA A 139 2.10 -21.71 -12.84
C ALA A 139 1.49 -20.85 -13.96
N HIS A 140 2.35 -20.02 -14.55
CA HIS A 140 2.19 -19.43 -15.88
C HIS A 140 1.08 -18.37 -16.07
N SER A 141 1.49 -17.10 -16.17
CA SER A 141 1.43 -16.43 -17.49
C SER A 141 2.24 -15.14 -17.47
N GLU A 142 3.42 -15.20 -18.07
CA GLU A 142 4.00 -14.03 -18.70
C GLU A 142 3.01 -13.55 -19.78
N ARG A 143 2.41 -12.38 -19.57
CA ARG A 143 1.83 -11.63 -20.69
C ARG A 143 2.39 -10.21 -20.68
N ARG A 144 3.34 -10.01 -21.59
CA ARG A 144 3.79 -8.70 -22.09
C ARG A 144 2.55 -7.87 -22.43
N VAL A 145 2.34 -6.77 -21.74
CA VAL A 145 1.44 -5.72 -22.21
C VAL A 145 2.22 -4.90 -23.24
N SER A 146 2.10 -5.32 -24.51
CA SER A 146 2.53 -4.53 -25.66
C SER A 146 1.46 -3.50 -25.97
N CYS A 147 1.64 -2.27 -25.52
CA CYS A 147 0.87 -1.12 -26.01
C CYS A 147 1.43 -0.70 -27.37
N ALA A 148 0.90 -1.25 -28.47
CA ALA A 148 1.10 -0.70 -29.81
C ALA A 148 -0.11 0.17 -30.17
N GLY A 149 0.14 1.48 -30.29
CA GLY A 149 -0.85 2.50 -30.57
C GLY A 149 -1.53 2.33 -31.93
N ARG A 150 -2.86 2.51 -31.92
CA ARG A 150 -3.68 2.55 -33.12
C ARG A 150 -3.58 3.96 -33.74
N SER A 151 -2.70 4.11 -34.73
CA SER A 151 -2.62 5.28 -35.60
C SER A 151 -3.90 5.44 -36.42
N ARG A 152 -4.62 6.55 -36.22
CA ARG A 152 -5.75 7.00 -37.06
C ARG A 152 -5.25 7.27 -38.48
N ARG A 153 -5.80 6.59 -39.50
CA ARG A 153 -5.75 7.05 -40.89
C ARG A 153 -6.98 7.91 -41.16
N ARG A 154 -6.76 9.21 -41.41
CA ARG A 154 -7.66 10.09 -42.16
C ARG A 154 -7.30 9.95 -43.63
N THR A 155 -8.23 9.54 -44.47
CA THR A 155 -8.26 9.86 -45.90
C THR A 155 -9.74 10.02 -46.26
N GLY A 156 -10.17 11.27 -46.39
CA GLY A 156 -11.43 11.62 -47.05
C GLY A 156 -11.19 11.70 -48.55
N ASN A 157 -12.15 11.18 -49.30
CA ASN A 157 -12.40 11.51 -50.69
C ASN A 157 -13.78 12.15 -50.75
#